data_AF-A0A7S2MSQ8-F1
#
_entry.id   AF-A0A7S2MSQ8-F1
#
_cell.length_a   1.000
_cell.length_b   1.000
_cell.length_c   1.000
_cell.angle_alpha   90.00
_cell.angle_beta   90.00
_cell.angle_gamma   90.00
#
_symmetry.space_group_name_H-M   'P 1'
#
loop_
_entity.id
_entity.type
_entity.pdbx_description
1 polymer ?
#
loop_
_entity_poly.entity_id
_entity_poly.type
_entity_poly.pdbx_seq_one_letter_code
_entity_poly.pdbx_strand_id
1 'polypeptide(L)'
;VPLVRTERVHAPESYSPSDSSTTIRVVDPTKTAGQYDCIVDQGLMDAVIALNSPSSIQELLSEAAFAIQEHGIYVLVTSSKLSDETRQTLQECTDLVGFEWEFELDGISNDSQVVSVARTQL
;
A
#
# COMPACT_ATOMS: atom_id res chain seq x y z
N VAL A 1 9.02 -14.94 -15.53
CA VAL A 1 7.60 -14.53 -15.52
C VAL A 1 7.45 -13.63 -14.32
N PRO A 2 6.91 -12.39 -14.46
CA PRO A 2 6.79 -11.48 -13.33
C PRO A 2 5.86 -12.05 -12.25
N LEU A 3 6.25 -11.96 -10.98
CA LEU A 3 5.46 -12.34 -9.83
C LEU A 3 4.73 -11.11 -9.28
N VAL A 4 3.40 -11.15 -9.35
CA VAL A 4 2.52 -10.04 -8.96
C VAL A 4 1.65 -10.47 -7.79
N ARG A 5 1.61 -9.65 -6.74
CA ARG A 5 0.67 -9.80 -5.61
C ARG A 5 -0.40 -8.72 -5.69
N THR A 6 -1.66 -9.10 -5.49
CA THR A 6 -2.80 -8.17 -5.47
C THR A 6 -3.46 -8.20 -4.11
N GLU A 7 -3.49 -7.06 -3.43
CA GLU A 7 -4.22 -6.86 -2.18
C GLU A 7 -5.59 -6.24 -2.51
N ARG A 8 -6.67 -6.91 -2.08
CA ARG A 8 -8.05 -6.42 -2.23
C ARG A 8 -8.79 -6.57 -0.91
N VAL A 9 -9.41 -5.48 -0.45
CA VAL A 9 -10.34 -5.53 0.67
C VAL A 9 -11.73 -5.84 0.11
N HIS A 10 -12.30 -6.97 0.50
CA HIS A 10 -13.73 -7.23 0.32
C HIS A 10 -14.47 -6.61 1.50
N ALA A 11 -15.36 -5.64 1.24
CA ALA A 11 -16.25 -5.13 2.27
C ALA A 11 -17.22 -6.26 2.70
N PRO A 12 -17.28 -6.66 3.98
CA PRO A 12 -18.38 -7.47 4.46
C PRO A 12 -19.63 -6.59 4.58
N GLU A 13 -20.77 -7.05 4.05
CA GLU A 13 -22.07 -6.50 4.42
C GLU A 13 -22.22 -6.62 5.95
N SER A 14 -22.45 -5.49 6.62
CA SER A 14 -22.65 -5.32 8.07
C SER A 14 -21.44 -5.55 9.00
N TYR A 15 -20.73 -4.46 9.32
CA TYR A 15 -19.82 -4.41 10.47
C TYR A 15 -20.41 -3.51 11.56
N SER A 16 -20.70 -4.08 12.73
CA SER A 16 -21.11 -3.37 13.95
C SER A 16 -19.87 -3.11 14.81
N PRO A 17 -19.65 -1.90 15.38
CA PRO A 17 -18.44 -1.59 16.10
C PRO A 17 -18.57 -2.03 17.56
N SER A 18 -18.26 -3.28 17.86
CA SER A 18 -18.03 -3.73 19.24
C SER A 18 -17.16 -4.98 19.27
N ASP A 19 -15.84 -4.83 19.05
CA ASP A 19 -14.84 -5.48 19.89
C ASP A 19 -13.41 -5.08 19.51
N SER A 20 -12.73 -4.47 20.48
CA SER A 20 -11.39 -4.81 20.96
C SER A 20 -10.35 -5.38 19.94
N SER A 21 -9.42 -4.52 19.53
CA SER A 21 -8.03 -4.88 19.17
C SER A 21 -7.84 -6.06 18.21
N THR A 22 -8.06 -5.85 16.91
CA THR A 22 -7.57 -6.74 15.86
C THR A 22 -6.49 -6.03 15.04
N THR A 23 -5.25 -6.07 15.53
CA THR A 23 -4.08 -5.80 14.69
C THR A 23 -3.97 -6.96 13.72
N ILE A 24 -4.51 -6.81 12.51
CA ILE A 24 -4.34 -7.78 11.43
C ILE A 24 -2.85 -7.76 11.07
N ARG A 25 -2.09 -8.75 11.53
CA ARG A 25 -0.69 -8.95 11.18
C ARG A 25 -0.55 -10.28 10.46
N VAL A 26 -0.18 -10.24 9.19
CA VAL A 26 0.09 -11.43 8.37
C VAL A 26 1.60 -11.57 8.25
N VAL A 27 2.22 -12.14 9.29
CA VAL A 27 3.66 -12.45 9.27
C VAL A 27 3.86 -13.92 8.91
N ASP A 28 4.31 -14.18 7.68
CA ASP A 28 4.73 -15.51 7.23
C ASP A 28 6.25 -15.66 7.43
N PRO A 29 6.70 -16.47 8.41
CA PRO A 29 8.12 -16.65 8.71
C PRO A 29 8.88 -17.47 7.66
N THR A 30 8.20 -18.04 6.66
CA THR A 30 8.83 -18.76 5.53
C THR A 30 8.98 -17.88 4.28
N LYS A 31 8.43 -16.66 4.32
CA LYS A 31 8.51 -15.69 3.24
C LYS A 31 9.97 -15.27 3.05
N THR A 32 10.53 -15.64 1.92
CA THR A 32 11.89 -15.25 1.53
C THR A 32 11.87 -13.77 1.12
N ALA A 33 12.89 -13.00 1.52
CA ALA A 33 12.95 -11.56 1.29
C ALA A 33 12.91 -11.24 -0.21
N GLY A 34 12.15 -10.21 -0.61
CA GLY A 34 12.10 -9.68 -1.97
C GLY A 34 11.76 -10.71 -3.06
N GLN A 35 10.48 -11.06 -3.19
CA GLN A 35 10.02 -12.04 -4.20
C GLN A 35 9.18 -11.42 -5.33
N TYR A 36 8.52 -10.29 -5.08
CA TYR A 36 7.56 -9.72 -6.00
C TYR A 36 8.19 -8.62 -6.84
N ASP A 37 8.02 -8.69 -8.16
CA ASP A 37 8.35 -7.57 -9.06
C ASP A 37 7.38 -6.40 -8.82
N CYS A 38 6.13 -6.72 -8.45
CA CYS A 38 5.07 -5.74 -8.31
C CYS A 38 4.04 -6.14 -7.24
N ILE A 39 3.65 -5.17 -6.42
CA ILE A 39 2.46 -5.26 -5.56
C ILE A 39 1.43 -4.25 -6.06
N VAL A 40 0.21 -4.70 -6.29
CA VAL A 40 -0.91 -3.83 -6.65
C VAL A 40 -1.91 -3.79 -5.50
N ASP A 41 -2.03 -2.61 -4.88
CA ASP A 41 -2.98 -2.33 -3.83
C ASP A 41 -4.25 -1.69 -4.42
N GLN A 42 -5.38 -2.36 -4.21
CA GLN A 42 -6.70 -1.90 -4.63
C GLN A 42 -7.64 -1.76 -3.42
N GLY A 43 -7.21 -0.98 -2.44
CA GLY A 43 -8.05 -0.50 -1.33
C GLY A 43 -7.60 -0.93 0.07
N LEU A 44 -6.52 -1.70 0.20
CA LEU A 44 -5.96 -2.01 1.52
C LEU A 44 -5.33 -0.75 2.13
N MET A 45 -4.56 0.00 1.35
CA MET A 45 -4.02 1.29 1.77
C MET A 45 -5.15 2.27 2.14
N ASP A 46 -6.25 2.34 1.38
CA ASP A 46 -7.40 3.17 1.71
C ASP A 46 -8.01 2.80 3.07
N ALA A 47 -8.15 1.50 3.34
CA ALA A 47 -8.63 1.00 4.62
C ALA A 47 -7.67 1.36 5.77
N VAL A 48 -6.36 1.32 5.54
CA VAL A 48 -5.34 1.70 6.52
C VAL A 48 -5.33 3.21 6.77
N ILE A 49 -5.45 4.03 5.73
CA ILE A 49 -5.58 5.48 5.85
C ILE A 49 -6.81 5.85 6.68
N ALA A 50 -7.93 5.15 6.48
CA ALA A 50 -9.16 5.38 7.25
C ALA A 50 -9.00 5.13 8.77
N LEU A 51 -8.00 4.36 9.20
CA LEU A 51 -7.66 4.18 10.61
C LEU A 51 -6.96 5.42 11.22
N ASN A 52 -6.56 6.40 10.41
CA ASN A 52 -5.85 7.61 10.81
C ASN A 52 -4.63 7.32 11.70
N SER A 53 -3.87 6.28 11.34
CA SER A 53 -2.73 5.78 12.11
C SER A 53 -1.49 5.72 11.22
N PRO A 54 -0.57 6.71 11.31
CA PRO A 54 0.66 6.72 10.53
C PRO A 54 1.52 5.47 10.76
N SER A 55 1.52 4.91 11.97
CA SER A 55 2.22 3.66 12.26
C SER A 55 1.68 2.47 11.48
N SER A 56 0.37 2.45 11.18
CA SER A 56 -0.24 1.38 10.37
C SER A 56 0.14 1.50 8.90
N ILE A 57 0.23 2.73 8.38
CA ILE A 57 0.73 3.02 7.02
C ILE A 57 2.20 2.58 6.91
N GLN A 58 3.02 2.95 7.88
CA GLN A 58 4.43 2.58 7.92
C GLN A 58 4.62 1.07 8.01
N GLU A 59 3.84 0.36 8.83
CA GLU A 59 3.89 -1.10 8.95
C GLU A 59 3.56 -1.76 7.59
N LEU A 60 2.47 -1.33 6.94
CA LEU A 60 2.09 -1.83 5.62
C LEU A 60 3.19 -1.60 4.57
N LEU A 61 3.75 -0.38 4.51
CA LEU A 61 4.80 -0.04 3.55
C LEU A 61 6.11 -0.79 3.85
N SER A 62 6.43 -1.03 5.11
CA SER A 62 7.61 -1.82 5.51
C SER A 62 7.47 -3.28 5.07
N GLU A 63 6.28 -3.87 5.26
CA GLU A 63 6.00 -5.21 4.78
C GLU A 63 6.04 -5.30 3.25
N ALA A 64 5.52 -4.29 2.55
CA ALA A 64 5.59 -4.19 1.10
C ALA A 64 7.04 -4.08 0.61
N ALA A 65 7.85 -3.20 1.22
CA ALA A 65 9.27 -3.04 0.89
C ALA A 65 10.06 -4.33 1.11
N PHE A 66 9.78 -5.07 2.19
CA PHE A 66 10.43 -6.37 2.42
C PHE A 66 10.00 -7.44 1.41
N ALA A 67 8.77 -7.36 0.90
CA ALA A 67 8.21 -8.34 -0.02
C ALA A 67 8.61 -8.09 -1.48
N ILE A 68 8.82 -6.83 -1.84
CA ILE A 68 9.21 -6.40 -3.19
C ILE A 68 10.72 -6.63 -3.37
N GLN A 69 11.11 -7.16 -4.53
CA GLN A 69 12.51 -7.37 -4.87
C GLN A 69 13.21 -6.05 -5.24
N GLU A 70 14.52 -6.09 -5.46
CA GLU A 70 15.31 -4.97 -5.98
C GLU A 70 14.68 -4.40 -7.28
N HIS A 71 14.55 -3.08 -7.35
CA HIS A 71 13.85 -2.34 -8.42
C HIS A 71 12.38 -2.68 -8.65
N GLY A 72 11.69 -3.30 -7.70
CA GLY A 72 10.26 -3.58 -7.83
C GLY A 72 9.37 -2.35 -7.56
N ILE A 73 8.08 -2.52 -7.83
CA ILE A 73 7.10 -1.41 -7.84
C ILE A 73 5.90 -1.73 -6.96
N TYR A 74 5.54 -0.80 -6.09
CA TYR A 74 4.27 -0.80 -5.40
C TYR A 74 3.30 0.13 -6.13
N VAL A 75 2.16 -0.38 -6.56
CA VAL A 75 1.14 0.37 -7.31
C VAL A 75 -0.07 0.55 -6.41
N LEU A 76 -0.42 1.80 -6.13
CA LEU A 76 -1.61 2.17 -5.38
C LEU A 76 -2.70 2.63 -6.34
N VAL A 77 -3.86 1.99 -6.29
CA VAL A 77 -5.05 2.35 -7.06
C VAL A 77 -6.15 2.81 -6.11
N THR A 78 -6.53 4.08 -6.19
CA THR A 78 -7.60 4.67 -5.37
C THR A 78 -8.75 5.14 -6.24
N SER A 79 -9.94 5.28 -5.67
CA SER A 79 -11.11 5.82 -6.40
C SER A 79 -11.11 7.34 -6.54
N SER A 80 -10.25 8.03 -5.78
CA SER A 80 -10.14 9.49 -5.76
C SER A 80 -8.71 9.93 -5.51
N LYS A 81 -8.40 11.18 -5.87
CA LYS A 81 -7.10 11.78 -5.55
C LYS A 81 -6.87 11.76 -4.04
N LEU A 82 -5.63 11.45 -3.66
CA LEU A 82 -5.20 11.53 -2.27
C LEU A 82 -5.17 12.99 -1.83
N SER A 83 -5.53 13.25 -0.57
CA SER A 83 -5.36 14.57 0.02
C SER A 83 -3.86 14.91 0.16
N ASP A 84 -3.54 16.21 0.24
CA ASP A 84 -2.15 16.66 0.46
C ASP A 84 -1.56 16.07 1.74
N GLU A 85 -2.35 16.00 2.81
CA GLU A 85 -1.96 15.41 4.10
C GLU A 85 -1.63 13.92 3.97
N THR A 86 -2.46 13.16 3.25
CA THR A 86 -2.20 11.73 3.02
C THR A 86 -0.96 11.53 2.15
N ARG A 87 -0.77 12.34 1.10
CA ARG A 87 0.44 12.28 0.26
C ARG A 87 1.69 12.57 1.07
N GLN A 88 1.66 13.61 1.91
CA GLN A 88 2.77 13.94 2.78
C GLN A 88 3.08 12.80 3.76
N THR A 89 2.05 12.23 4.39
CA THR A 89 2.22 11.09 5.32
C THR A 89 2.83 9.88 4.62
N LEU A 90 2.37 9.56 3.40
CA LEU A 90 2.91 8.47 2.60
C LEU A 90 4.38 8.72 2.25
N GLN A 91 4.74 9.95 1.88
CA GLN A 91 6.12 10.33 1.57
C GLN A 91 7.03 10.16 2.79
N GLU A 92 6.61 10.68 3.95
CA GLU A 92 7.36 10.57 5.21
C GLU A 92 7.54 9.10 5.64
N CYS A 93 6.52 8.26 5.46
CA CYS A 93 6.62 6.83 5.76
C CYS A 93 7.54 6.09 4.78
N THR A 94 7.59 6.50 3.50
CA THR A 94 8.42 5.85 2.49
C THR A 94 9.89 6.16 2.57
N ASP A 95 10.25 7.35 3.06
CA ASP A 95 11.65 7.73 3.28
C ASP A 95 12.36 6.76 4.26
N LEU A 96 11.59 6.12 5.15
CA LEU A 96 12.10 5.14 6.12
C LEU A 96 12.32 3.75 5.52
N VAL A 97 11.69 3.43 4.39
CA VAL A 97 11.71 2.10 3.76
C VAL A 97 12.37 2.08 2.38
N GLY A 98 12.82 3.23 1.88
CA GLY A 98 13.57 3.33 0.62
C GLY A 98 12.68 3.34 -0.64
N PHE A 99 11.43 3.74 -0.49
CA PHE A 99 10.51 3.96 -1.61
C PHE A 99 10.50 5.42 -2.06
N GLU A 100 10.32 5.64 -3.36
CA GLU A 100 10.08 6.96 -3.94
C GLU A 100 8.71 6.97 -4.64
N TRP A 101 7.84 7.90 -4.27
CA TRP A 101 6.51 8.04 -4.85
C TRP A 101 6.49 8.89 -6.10
N GLU A 102 5.68 8.44 -7.05
CA GLU A 102 5.17 9.21 -8.17
C GLU A 102 3.64 9.16 -8.09
N PHE A 103 3.02 10.26 -7.67
CA PHE A 103 1.57 10.35 -7.47
C PHE A 103 0.85 10.74 -8.76
N GLU A 104 -0.37 10.21 -8.92
CA GLU A 104 -1.28 10.59 -10.01
C GLU A 104 -0.65 10.44 -11.39
N LEU A 105 -0.21 9.23 -11.72
CA LEU A 105 0.40 8.93 -13.03
C LEU A 105 -0.53 9.33 -14.18
N ASP A 106 -0.03 10.24 -15.01
CA ASP A 106 -0.70 10.70 -16.21
C ASP A 106 -0.77 9.59 -17.26
N GLY A 107 -1.89 9.54 -18.01
CA GLY A 107 -2.16 8.51 -19.01
C GLY A 107 -2.61 7.13 -18.45
N ILE A 108 -2.55 6.90 -17.14
CA ILE A 108 -3.11 5.70 -16.49
C ILE A 108 -4.32 6.08 -15.63
N SER A 109 -4.21 7.17 -14.88
CA SER A 109 -5.30 7.69 -14.06
C SER A 109 -6.45 8.19 -14.94
N ASN A 110 -7.69 7.98 -14.49
CA ASN A 110 -8.91 8.43 -15.14
C ASN A 110 -9.95 8.89 -14.09
N ASP A 111 -11.13 9.28 -14.54
CA ASP A 111 -12.19 9.83 -13.67
C ASP A 111 -12.68 8.86 -12.58
N SER A 112 -12.44 7.55 -12.74
CA SER A 112 -12.88 6.51 -11.80
C SER A 112 -11.76 5.93 -10.94
N GLN A 113 -10.50 6.07 -11.38
CA GLN A 113 -9.35 5.48 -10.70
C GLN A 113 -8.13 6.38 -10.85
N VAL A 114 -7.49 6.65 -9.72
CA VAL A 114 -6.22 7.36 -9.65
C VAL A 114 -5.13 6.36 -9.32
N VAL A 115 -4.05 6.37 -10.10
CA VAL A 115 -2.93 5.45 -9.93
C VAL A 115 -1.71 6.23 -9.46
N SER A 116 -1.11 5.77 -8.38
CA SER A 116 0.17 6.26 -7.85
C SER A 116 1.13 5.09 -7.71
N VAL A 117 2.43 5.33 -7.83
CA VAL A 117 3.43 4.26 -7.73
C VAL A 117 4.56 4.64 -6.79
N ALA A 118 5.06 3.66 -6.04
CA ALA A 118 6.27 3.76 -5.25
C ALA A 118 7.30 2.76 -5.80
N ARG A 119 8.53 3.21 -6.02
CA ARG A 119 9.63 2.37 -6.55
C ARG A 119 10.72 2.20 -5.51
N THR A 120 11.29 1.01 -5.38
CA THR A 120 12.47 0.81 -4.53
C THR A 120 13.69 1.44 -5.22
N GLN A 121 14.44 2.27 -4.49
CA GLN A 121 15.72 2.79 -4.98
C GLN A 121 16.93 1.91 -4.63
N LEU A 122 16.72 0.92 -3.77
CA LEU A 122 17.73 -0.07 -3.41
C LEU A 122 17.80 -1.20 -4.42
#